data_AF-A0A833TAY4-F1
#
_entry.id   AF-A0A833TAY4-F1
#
_cell.length_a   1.000
_cell.length_b   1.000
_cell.length_c   1.000
_cell.angle_alpha   90.00
_cell.angle_beta   90.00
_cell.angle_gamma   90.00
#
_symmetry.space_group_name_H-M   'P 1'
#
loop_
_entity.id
_entity.type
_entity.pdbx_description
1 polymer ?
#
loop_
_entity_poly.entity_id
_entity_poly.type
_entity_poly.pdbx_seq_one_letter_code
_entity_poly.pdbx_strand_id
1 'polypeptide(L)'
;MAASKTSCWTNWDCASRRDGSVCARRDGEARGYCIPTWYGICHAWAPAALLEPEPNCAVDYNGVTFQPMDIKALLSEVYDGANLATVFTGARFYGSDTGSGDDTDEYGRYTDSSRRDLGPGFMHVALANIIGRFNASVVMDVTAGAEVWNQPIYSYKVLTQREMTPGDAANLFFQVSPYPFNNAAQRIMYVETSVSWMVETFEDGGLVRSGHASKYETSKTYKYLLELDNNYNILGGEWLEESQSDHPDFLWFPKARPDLSLVTKVGLSYQNVRMLLDMATKCA
;
A
#
# COMPACT_ATOMS: atom_id res chain seq x y z
N MET A 1 -20.59 2.15 5.81
CA MET A 1 -22.00 1.82 5.48
C MET A 1 -21.97 0.56 4.63
N ALA A 2 -22.62 -0.53 5.05
CA ALA A 2 -22.70 -1.72 4.20
C ALA A 2 -23.51 -1.36 2.94
N ALA A 3 -22.85 -1.34 1.78
CA ALA A 3 -23.54 -1.11 0.52
C ALA A 3 -24.71 -2.09 0.41
N SER A 4 -25.89 -1.59 0.07
CA SER A 4 -27.09 -2.39 -0.22
C SER A 4 -26.70 -3.59 -1.08
N LYS A 5 -26.85 -4.80 -0.52
CA LYS A 5 -26.47 -6.06 -1.15
C LYS A 5 -27.47 -6.38 -2.26
N THR A 6 -27.27 -5.81 -3.44
CA THR A 6 -28.04 -6.17 -4.63
C THR A 6 -27.78 -7.63 -4.94
N SER A 7 -28.81 -8.46 -4.85
CA SER A 7 -28.68 -9.87 -5.20
C SER A 7 -28.76 -10.05 -6.71
N CYS A 8 -28.06 -11.07 -7.23
CA CYS A 8 -27.86 -11.30 -8.65
C CYS A 8 -27.87 -12.79 -9.01
N TRP A 9 -28.10 -13.08 -10.28
CA TRP A 9 -27.95 -14.38 -10.93
C TRP A 9 -26.80 -14.37 -11.94
N THR A 10 -26.59 -13.23 -12.60
CA THR A 10 -25.56 -13.03 -13.61
C THR A 10 -24.91 -11.65 -13.46
N ASN A 11 -23.79 -11.43 -14.14
CA ASN A 11 -23.11 -10.12 -14.14
C ASN A 11 -23.99 -8.97 -14.68
N TRP A 12 -25.01 -9.28 -15.49
CA TRP A 12 -25.94 -8.27 -16.01
C TRP A 12 -26.75 -7.57 -14.91
N ASP A 13 -27.06 -8.30 -13.83
CA ASP A 13 -27.80 -7.74 -12.70
C ASP A 13 -27.00 -6.67 -11.94
N CYS A 14 -25.68 -6.62 -12.14
CA CYS A 14 -24.76 -5.73 -11.46
C CYS A 14 -24.33 -4.52 -12.31
N ALA A 15 -24.63 -4.52 -13.63
CA ALA A 15 -24.14 -3.51 -14.57
C ALA A 15 -24.57 -2.07 -14.23
N SER A 16 -25.72 -1.90 -13.57
CA SER A 16 -26.24 -0.59 -13.16
C SER A 16 -25.44 0.07 -12.05
N ARG A 17 -24.61 -0.68 -11.32
CA ARG A 17 -23.83 -0.17 -10.19
C ARG A 17 -22.64 0.69 -10.59
N ARG A 18 -22.05 0.44 -11.76
CA ARG A 18 -20.90 1.19 -12.31
C ARG A 18 -19.72 1.35 -11.34
N ASP A 19 -19.52 0.36 -10.47
CA ASP A 19 -18.51 0.34 -9.40
C ASP A 19 -17.56 -0.88 -9.51
N GLY A 20 -17.49 -1.49 -10.70
CA GLY A 20 -16.72 -2.72 -10.93
C GLY A 20 -17.36 -3.99 -10.34
N SER A 21 -18.59 -3.93 -9.83
CA SER A 21 -19.26 -5.11 -9.27
C SER A 21 -19.50 -6.23 -10.29
N VAL A 22 -19.20 -7.45 -9.87
CA VAL A 22 -19.59 -8.69 -10.56
C VAL A 22 -20.57 -9.49 -9.71
N CYS A 23 -21.28 -10.44 -10.32
CA CYS A 23 -22.17 -11.33 -9.57
C CYS A 23 -21.38 -12.42 -8.85
N ALA A 24 -21.00 -12.16 -7.60
CA ALA A 24 -20.24 -13.08 -6.77
C ALA A 24 -21.16 -14.16 -6.17
N ARG A 25 -20.95 -15.41 -6.60
CA ARG A 25 -21.69 -16.60 -6.14
C ARG A 25 -20.74 -17.51 -5.38
N ARG A 26 -21.23 -18.09 -4.29
CA ARG A 26 -20.51 -19.17 -3.60
C ARG A 26 -20.61 -20.44 -4.43
N ASP A 27 -19.66 -21.35 -4.24
CA ASP A 27 -19.72 -22.66 -4.89
C ASP A 27 -21.02 -23.39 -4.52
N GLY A 28 -21.64 -24.03 -5.51
CA GLY A 28 -22.95 -24.68 -5.39
C GLY A 28 -24.17 -23.74 -5.33
N GLU A 29 -23.99 -22.43 -5.20
CA GLU A 29 -25.12 -21.49 -5.10
C GLU A 29 -25.53 -20.92 -6.45
N ALA A 30 -26.83 -20.98 -6.75
CA ALA A 30 -27.37 -20.43 -8.00
C ALA A 30 -27.45 -18.89 -7.99
N ARG A 31 -27.50 -18.28 -6.79
CA ARG A 31 -27.73 -16.85 -6.56
C ARG A 31 -26.60 -16.26 -5.74
N GLY A 32 -26.24 -15.01 -6.05
CA GLY A 32 -25.15 -14.28 -5.42
C GLY A 32 -25.51 -12.84 -5.05
N TYR A 33 -24.47 -12.04 -4.88
CA TYR A 33 -24.57 -10.61 -4.66
C TYR A 33 -23.59 -9.85 -5.57
N CYS A 34 -23.97 -8.64 -5.96
CA CYS A 34 -23.08 -7.74 -6.68
C CYS A 34 -22.02 -7.21 -5.71
N ILE A 35 -20.76 -7.59 -5.94
CA ILE A 35 -19.61 -7.25 -5.10
C ILE A 35 -18.51 -6.64 -5.99
N PRO A 36 -17.97 -5.45 -5.65
CA PRO A 36 -16.80 -4.87 -6.32
C PRO A 36 -15.61 -5.82 -6.25
N THR A 37 -14.92 -6.04 -7.36
CA THR A 37 -13.84 -7.04 -7.45
C THR A 37 -12.57 -6.65 -6.70
N TRP A 38 -12.40 -5.38 -6.33
CA TRP A 38 -11.28 -4.91 -5.53
C TRP A 38 -11.46 -5.18 -4.03
N TYR A 39 -12.67 -5.55 -3.58
CA TYR A 39 -12.89 -5.91 -2.18
C TYR A 39 -12.08 -7.15 -1.83
N GLY A 40 -11.17 -6.99 -0.87
CA GLY A 40 -10.29 -8.05 -0.42
C GLY A 40 -9.68 -7.72 0.93
N ILE A 41 -8.68 -8.51 1.29
CA ILE A 41 -7.94 -8.39 2.56
C ILE A 41 -6.50 -7.93 2.32
N CYS A 42 -6.30 -6.98 1.40
CA CYS A 42 -4.96 -6.50 1.06
C CYS A 42 -4.25 -5.87 2.27
N HIS A 43 -5.02 -5.20 3.14
CA HIS A 43 -4.57 -4.68 4.43
C HIS A 43 -4.09 -5.75 5.40
N ALA A 44 -4.44 -7.02 5.18
CA ALA A 44 -4.05 -8.14 6.03
C ALA A 44 -2.89 -8.95 5.44
N TRP A 45 -2.90 -9.21 4.13
CA TRP A 45 -1.79 -9.88 3.47
C TRP A 45 -0.50 -9.04 3.52
N ALA A 46 -0.59 -7.73 3.27
CA ALA A 46 0.59 -6.86 3.25
C ALA A 46 1.42 -6.93 4.55
N PRO A 47 0.85 -6.71 5.77
CA PRO A 47 1.61 -6.87 7.00
C PRO A 47 2.03 -8.33 7.28
N ALA A 48 1.25 -9.34 6.86
CA ALA A 48 1.66 -10.74 7.00
C ALA A 48 2.92 -11.03 6.19
N ALA A 49 3.02 -10.52 4.95
CA ALA A 49 4.20 -10.64 4.10
C ALA A 49 5.43 -9.94 4.68
N LEU A 50 5.25 -8.86 5.46
CA LEU A 50 6.35 -8.17 6.14
C LEU A 50 6.82 -8.90 7.40
N LEU A 51 5.88 -9.44 8.18
CA LEU A 51 6.17 -9.91 9.52
C LEU A 51 6.46 -11.41 9.60
N GLU A 52 5.99 -12.21 8.65
CA GLU A 52 6.04 -13.67 8.73
C GLU A 52 7.04 -14.27 7.73
N PRO A 53 7.69 -15.39 8.06
CA PRO A 53 8.47 -16.11 7.07
C PRO A 53 7.55 -16.64 5.96
N GLU A 54 8.08 -16.79 4.75
CA GLU A 54 7.32 -17.44 3.68
C GLU A 54 7.21 -18.96 3.92
N PRO A 55 6.03 -19.58 3.75
CA PRO A 55 5.92 -21.04 3.69
C PRO A 55 6.60 -21.55 2.40
N ASN A 56 7.49 -22.53 2.53
CA ASN A 56 8.33 -22.99 1.41
C ASN A 56 7.87 -24.30 0.78
N CYS A 57 7.22 -25.16 1.56
CA CYS A 57 6.86 -26.52 1.17
C CYS A 57 5.45 -26.87 1.66
N ALA A 58 4.81 -27.82 0.97
CA ALA A 58 3.57 -28.42 1.44
C ALA A 58 3.80 -29.19 2.74
N VAL A 59 2.79 -29.22 3.61
CA VAL A 59 2.85 -29.94 4.90
C VAL A 59 1.62 -30.81 5.11
N ASP A 60 1.82 -32.03 5.58
CA ASP A 60 0.73 -32.93 5.96
C ASP A 60 0.44 -32.79 7.46
N TYR A 61 -0.80 -32.48 7.79
CA TYR A 61 -1.26 -32.43 9.19
C TYR A 61 -2.63 -33.09 9.31
N ASN A 62 -2.72 -34.11 10.17
CA ASN A 62 -3.94 -34.90 10.39
C ASN A 62 -4.58 -35.45 9.10
N GLY A 63 -3.76 -35.88 8.14
CA GLY A 63 -4.23 -36.47 6.88
C GLY A 63 -4.67 -35.47 5.82
N VAL A 64 -4.44 -34.16 6.03
CA VAL A 64 -4.67 -33.10 5.06
C VAL A 64 -3.35 -32.45 4.68
N THR A 65 -3.10 -32.33 3.38
CA THR A 65 -1.97 -31.57 2.83
C THR A 65 -2.35 -30.10 2.74
N PHE A 66 -1.56 -29.23 3.37
CA PHE A 66 -1.64 -27.78 3.24
C PHE A 66 -0.53 -27.30 2.32
N GLN A 67 -0.89 -26.69 1.20
CA GLN A 67 0.07 -26.05 0.30
C GLN A 67 0.57 -24.73 0.88
N PRO A 68 1.76 -24.24 0.47
CA PRO A 68 2.21 -22.89 0.81
C PRO A 68 1.16 -21.80 0.55
N MET A 69 0.43 -21.89 -0.56
CA MET A 69 -0.65 -20.96 -0.88
C MET A 69 -1.83 -21.06 0.10
N ASP A 70 -2.20 -22.26 0.55
CA ASP A 70 -3.24 -22.44 1.57
C ASP A 70 -2.83 -21.77 2.89
N ILE A 71 -1.57 -21.92 3.29
CA ILE A 71 -1.04 -21.30 4.51
C ILE A 71 -1.01 -19.77 4.36
N LYS A 72 -0.61 -19.24 3.20
CA LYS A 72 -0.68 -17.80 2.90
C LYS A 72 -2.12 -17.27 3.03
N ALA A 73 -3.11 -18.03 2.55
CA ALA A 73 -4.53 -17.68 2.67
C ALA A 73 -5.00 -17.66 4.13
N LEU A 74 -4.72 -18.73 4.90
CA LEU A 74 -5.08 -18.83 6.32
C LEU A 74 -4.43 -17.72 7.15
N LEU A 75 -3.16 -17.44 6.89
CA LEU A 75 -2.41 -16.40 7.60
C LEU A 75 -2.96 -15.01 7.31
N SER A 76 -3.30 -14.72 6.05
CA SER A 76 -3.92 -13.44 5.67
C SER A 76 -5.26 -13.23 6.38
N GLU A 77 -6.10 -14.27 6.44
CA GLU A 77 -7.39 -14.21 7.17
C GLU A 77 -7.20 -14.04 8.69
N VAL A 78 -6.14 -14.62 9.27
CA VAL A 78 -5.78 -14.36 10.67
C VAL A 78 -5.45 -12.89 10.89
N TYR A 79 -4.64 -12.29 10.01
CA TYR A 79 -4.26 -10.89 10.10
C TYR A 79 -5.45 -9.93 9.93
N ASP A 80 -6.45 -10.30 9.11
CA ASP A 80 -7.71 -9.55 8.99
C ASP A 80 -8.48 -9.56 10.33
N GLY A 81 -8.57 -10.73 10.96
CA GLY A 81 -9.26 -10.90 12.25
C GLY A 81 -8.50 -10.42 13.48
N ALA A 82 -7.22 -10.04 13.36
CA ALA A 82 -6.33 -9.79 14.49
C ALA A 82 -6.46 -8.41 15.13
N ASN A 83 -7.07 -7.44 14.44
CA ASN A 83 -7.15 -6.03 14.88
C ASN A 83 -5.79 -5.48 15.37
N LEU A 84 -4.78 -5.56 14.50
CA LEU A 84 -3.41 -5.19 14.83
C LEU A 84 -3.28 -3.71 15.20
N ALA A 85 -2.49 -3.43 16.24
CA ALA A 85 -2.08 -2.07 16.52
C ALA A 85 -1.11 -1.60 15.43
N THR A 86 -1.44 -0.50 14.76
CA THR A 86 -0.63 0.09 13.70
C THR A 86 -0.03 1.43 14.13
N VAL A 87 1.05 1.81 13.45
CA VAL A 87 1.46 3.21 13.32
C VAL A 87 1.01 3.63 11.93
N PHE A 88 0.03 4.54 11.86
CA PHE A 88 -0.58 4.98 10.61
C PHE A 88 -0.26 6.45 10.36
N THR A 89 0.13 6.79 9.13
CA THR A 89 0.53 8.13 8.75
C THR A 89 0.00 8.48 7.36
N GLY A 90 -0.36 9.74 7.16
CA GLY A 90 -1.18 10.18 6.02
C GLY A 90 -2.65 10.26 6.41
N ALA A 91 -3.45 10.76 5.48
CA ALA A 91 -4.89 10.89 5.61
C ALA A 91 -5.55 10.23 4.40
N ARG A 92 -6.80 9.79 4.56
CA ARG A 92 -7.59 9.28 3.44
C ARG A 92 -8.56 10.34 2.97
N PHE A 93 -8.55 10.61 1.67
CA PHE A 93 -9.63 11.33 1.01
C PHE A 93 -10.83 10.39 0.84
N TYR A 94 -12.02 10.84 1.25
CA TYR A 94 -13.28 10.09 1.07
C TYR A 94 -14.20 10.71 0.00
N GLY A 95 -13.68 11.67 -0.77
CA GLY A 95 -14.42 12.31 -1.86
C GLY A 95 -14.37 11.53 -3.16
N SER A 96 -14.82 12.16 -4.25
CA SER A 96 -14.81 11.54 -5.58
C SER A 96 -13.44 11.68 -6.26
N ASP A 97 -12.99 10.61 -6.92
CA ASP A 97 -11.75 10.62 -7.72
C ASP A 97 -11.84 11.55 -8.93
N THR A 98 -13.05 11.69 -9.51
CA THR A 98 -13.30 12.62 -10.60
C THR A 98 -13.46 14.02 -10.02
N GLY A 99 -12.37 14.78 -10.01
CA GLY A 99 -12.44 16.15 -9.54
C GLY A 99 -13.42 16.96 -10.38
N SER A 100 -14.19 17.84 -9.73
CA SER A 100 -14.66 19.03 -10.44
C SER A 100 -13.40 19.77 -10.90
N GLY A 101 -13.40 20.37 -12.09
CA GLY A 101 -12.22 21.09 -12.61
C GLY A 101 -11.68 22.25 -11.75
N ASP A 102 -12.28 22.48 -10.56
CA ASP A 102 -11.95 23.51 -9.57
C ASP A 102 -11.24 22.95 -8.31
N ASP A 103 -10.82 21.67 -8.31
CA ASP A 103 -10.28 21.01 -7.12
C ASP A 103 -8.79 21.27 -6.88
N THR A 104 -8.09 21.99 -7.77
CA THR A 104 -6.66 22.29 -7.66
C THR A 104 -6.37 23.80 -7.65
N ASP A 105 -5.30 24.20 -6.96
CA ASP A 105 -4.78 25.56 -7.03
C ASP A 105 -4.05 25.84 -8.37
N GLU A 106 -3.59 27.07 -8.54
CA GLU A 106 -2.86 27.53 -9.73
C GLU A 106 -1.54 26.78 -10.02
N TYR A 107 -1.07 25.97 -9.07
CA TYR A 107 0.14 25.13 -9.19
C TYR A 107 -0.16 23.64 -9.37
N GLY A 108 -1.44 23.27 -9.53
CA GLY A 108 -1.90 21.89 -9.73
C GLY A 108 -2.07 21.09 -8.43
N ARG A 109 -1.89 21.71 -7.26
CA ARG A 109 -2.07 21.02 -5.98
C ARG A 109 -3.53 20.98 -5.60
N TYR A 110 -4.03 19.85 -5.11
CA TYR A 110 -5.41 19.78 -4.62
C TYR A 110 -5.69 20.84 -3.56
N THR A 111 -6.84 21.52 -3.61
CA THR A 111 -7.20 22.54 -2.61
C THR A 111 -7.55 21.91 -1.26
N ASP A 112 -8.11 20.69 -1.27
CA ASP A 112 -8.33 19.89 -0.08
C ASP A 112 -7.01 19.31 0.45
N SER A 113 -6.65 19.70 1.67
CA SER A 113 -5.46 19.19 2.35
C SER A 113 -5.47 17.67 2.55
N SER A 114 -6.65 17.04 2.67
CA SER A 114 -6.78 15.58 2.78
C SER A 114 -6.81 14.88 1.43
N ARG A 115 -6.47 15.59 0.34
CA ARG A 115 -6.11 15.03 -0.98
C ARG A 115 -4.66 15.39 -1.36
N ARG A 116 -3.99 16.24 -0.57
CA ARG A 116 -2.53 16.45 -0.61
C ARG A 116 -1.77 15.39 0.22
N ASP A 117 -2.53 14.61 0.99
CA ASP A 117 -2.22 13.34 1.62
C ASP A 117 -0.83 13.25 2.26
N LEU A 118 -0.08 12.22 1.87
CA LEU A 118 1.27 11.97 2.33
C LEU A 118 2.24 12.94 1.65
N GLY A 119 2.65 13.99 2.35
CA GLY A 119 3.63 14.94 1.81
C GLY A 119 4.96 14.27 1.42
N PRO A 120 5.62 14.69 0.33
CA PRO A 120 6.82 14.02 -0.19
C PRO A 120 8.02 14.11 0.76
N GLY A 121 8.12 15.21 1.51
CA GLY A 121 9.14 15.34 2.56
C GLY A 121 9.02 14.26 3.63
N PHE A 122 7.78 13.95 4.05
CA PHE A 122 7.54 12.87 4.99
C PHE A 122 7.79 11.50 4.35
N MET A 123 7.29 11.24 3.14
CA MET A 123 7.55 9.98 2.44
C MET A 123 9.05 9.71 2.32
N HIS A 124 9.83 10.70 1.90
CA HIS A 124 11.28 10.58 1.75
C HIS A 124 11.95 10.21 3.07
N VAL A 125 11.65 10.94 4.15
CA VAL A 125 12.21 10.67 5.48
C VAL A 125 11.80 9.30 6.00
N ALA A 126 10.53 8.92 5.83
CA ALA A 126 9.99 7.65 6.30
C ALA A 126 10.64 6.47 5.59
N LEU A 127 10.69 6.46 4.26
CA LEU A 127 11.34 5.39 3.50
C LEU A 127 12.84 5.31 3.81
N ALA A 128 13.53 6.45 3.84
CA ALA A 128 14.97 6.48 4.11
C ALA A 128 15.33 5.96 5.50
N ASN A 129 14.49 6.25 6.51
CA ASN A 129 14.75 5.77 7.87
C ASN A 129 14.24 4.35 8.08
N ILE A 130 12.97 4.05 7.75
CA ILE A 130 12.37 2.74 8.04
C ILE A 130 13.09 1.64 7.25
N ILE A 131 13.23 1.82 5.93
CA ILE A 131 13.88 0.84 5.06
C ILE A 131 15.40 0.97 5.15
N GLY A 132 15.93 2.17 4.91
CA GLY A 132 17.38 2.36 4.75
C GLY A 132 18.19 2.29 6.04
N ARG A 133 17.65 2.81 7.16
CA ARG A 133 18.39 2.90 8.43
C ARG A 133 18.02 1.80 9.42
N PHE A 134 16.74 1.47 9.51
CA PHE A 134 16.23 0.51 10.48
C PHE A 134 16.05 -0.91 9.91
N ASN A 135 16.30 -1.11 8.61
CA ASN A 135 16.13 -2.40 7.93
C ASN A 135 14.75 -3.01 8.19
N ALA A 136 13.71 -2.18 8.17
CA ALA A 136 12.31 -2.55 8.34
C ALA A 136 11.52 -2.20 7.09
N SER A 137 10.28 -2.69 7.01
CA SER A 137 9.39 -2.46 5.86
C SER A 137 8.14 -1.70 6.28
N VAL A 138 7.43 -1.19 5.28
CA VAL A 138 6.22 -0.38 5.45
C VAL A 138 5.15 -0.92 4.50
N VAL A 139 3.88 -0.79 4.89
CA VAL A 139 2.74 -0.96 3.99
C VAL A 139 2.36 0.41 3.46
N MET A 140 2.13 0.52 2.15
CA MET A 140 1.79 1.78 1.50
C MET A 140 0.60 1.56 0.57
N ASP A 141 -0.31 2.53 0.51
CA ASP A 141 -1.30 2.59 -0.57
C ASP A 141 -0.59 3.08 -1.83
N VAL A 142 -0.56 2.26 -2.88
CA VAL A 142 0.17 2.58 -4.12
C VAL A 142 -0.72 3.19 -5.18
N THR A 143 -2.01 3.36 -4.88
CA THR A 143 -3.01 4.01 -5.74
C THR A 143 -3.52 5.29 -5.09
N ALA A 144 -3.78 6.32 -5.90
CA ALA A 144 -4.32 7.61 -5.44
C ALA A 144 -5.84 7.75 -5.66
N GLY A 145 -6.55 6.62 -5.77
CA GLY A 145 -7.98 6.56 -6.11
C GLY A 145 -8.86 6.10 -4.95
N ALA A 146 -10.15 5.92 -5.21
CA ALA A 146 -11.13 5.55 -4.18
C ALA A 146 -10.92 4.11 -3.66
N GLU A 147 -10.41 3.24 -4.52
CA GLU A 147 -9.98 1.89 -4.16
C GLU A 147 -8.68 1.96 -3.35
N VAL A 148 -8.58 1.14 -2.30
CA VAL A 148 -7.40 1.10 -1.44
C VAL A 148 -6.60 -0.15 -1.75
N TRP A 149 -5.33 0.03 -2.13
CA TRP A 149 -4.43 -1.04 -2.52
C TRP A 149 -3.18 -1.05 -1.65
N ASN A 150 -3.25 -1.79 -0.53
CA ASN A 150 -2.14 -1.94 0.41
C ASN A 150 -1.09 -2.89 -0.12
N GLN A 151 0.15 -2.41 -0.29
CA GLN A 151 1.26 -3.20 -0.80
C GLN A 151 2.44 -3.23 0.18
N PRO A 152 3.14 -4.38 0.33
CA PRO A 152 4.34 -4.46 1.15
C PRO A 152 5.53 -3.83 0.42
N ILE A 153 6.00 -2.69 0.92
CA ILE A 153 7.15 -1.98 0.37
C ILE A 153 8.43 -2.60 0.91
N TYR A 154 9.26 -3.13 0.02
CA TYR A 154 10.51 -3.79 0.37
C TYR A 154 11.76 -2.98 -0.01
N SER A 155 11.63 -2.00 -0.91
CA SER A 155 12.79 -1.23 -1.37
C SER A 155 12.40 0.19 -1.80
N TYR A 156 13.36 1.10 -1.65
CA TYR A 156 13.36 2.39 -2.31
C TYR A 156 14.75 2.67 -2.88
N LYS A 157 14.81 3.45 -3.95
CA LYS A 157 16.06 3.90 -4.57
C LYS A 157 15.93 5.34 -5.01
N VAL A 158 16.76 6.21 -4.44
CA VAL A 158 16.91 7.58 -4.95
C VAL A 158 17.71 7.52 -6.25
N LEU A 159 17.07 7.87 -7.35
CA LEU A 159 17.65 7.84 -8.70
C LEU A 159 18.41 9.12 -9.01
N THR A 160 17.83 10.26 -8.62
CA THR A 160 18.33 11.60 -8.91
C THR A 160 18.22 12.47 -7.67
N GLN A 161 19.25 13.27 -7.39
CA GLN A 161 19.22 14.39 -6.46
C GLN A 161 19.91 15.59 -7.11
N ARG A 162 19.22 16.73 -7.19
CA ARG A 162 19.78 17.97 -7.73
C ARG A 162 19.40 19.14 -6.85
N GLU A 163 20.40 19.75 -6.23
CA GLU A 163 20.23 20.95 -5.42
C GLU A 163 19.93 22.18 -6.31
N MET A 164 19.02 23.02 -5.85
CA MET A 164 18.57 24.24 -6.51
C MET A 164 18.33 25.34 -5.45
N THR A 165 18.39 26.60 -5.87
CA THR A 165 17.88 27.70 -5.03
C THR A 165 16.35 27.70 -5.06
N PRO A 166 15.67 28.26 -4.03
CA PRO A 166 14.21 28.43 -4.07
C PRO A 166 13.74 29.21 -5.30
N GLY A 167 14.47 30.26 -5.71
CA GLY A 167 14.14 31.05 -6.89
C GLY A 167 14.24 30.26 -8.21
N ASP A 168 15.29 29.46 -8.37
CA ASP A 168 15.45 28.62 -9.56
C ASP A 168 14.36 27.54 -9.63
N ALA A 169 14.02 26.91 -8.50
CA ALA A 169 12.95 25.92 -8.44
C ALA A 169 11.57 26.54 -8.74
N ALA A 170 11.29 27.71 -8.15
CA ALA A 170 10.05 28.45 -8.38
C ALA A 170 9.85 28.77 -9.87
N ASN A 171 10.89 29.29 -10.52
CA ASN A 171 10.85 29.64 -11.93
C ASN A 171 10.74 28.38 -12.81
N LEU A 172 11.56 27.37 -12.55
CA LEU A 172 11.61 26.16 -13.38
C LEU A 172 10.30 25.36 -13.38
N PHE A 173 9.72 25.15 -12.20
CA PHE A 173 8.57 24.23 -12.05
C PHE A 173 7.23 24.94 -12.01
N PHE A 174 7.19 26.20 -11.61
CA PHE A 174 5.95 26.92 -11.34
C PHE A 174 5.85 28.27 -12.08
N GLN A 175 6.90 28.68 -12.79
CA GLN A 175 6.97 29.95 -13.55
C GLN A 175 6.67 31.19 -12.68
N VAL A 176 7.03 31.15 -11.40
CA VAL A 176 6.84 32.25 -10.45
C VAL A 176 8.14 32.63 -9.74
N SER A 177 8.15 33.81 -9.13
CA SER A 177 9.19 34.27 -8.20
C SER A 177 8.54 35.23 -7.19
N PRO A 178 8.65 35.00 -5.87
CA PRO A 178 9.48 33.98 -5.20
C PRO A 178 8.84 32.58 -5.13
N TYR A 179 9.54 31.61 -4.51
CA TYR A 179 9.00 30.27 -4.22
C TYR A 179 7.78 30.36 -3.29
N PRO A 180 6.60 29.83 -3.68
CA PRO A 180 5.35 30.19 -3.01
C PRO A 180 4.99 29.29 -1.82
N PHE A 181 5.62 28.12 -1.65
CA PHE A 181 5.10 27.07 -0.78
C PHE A 181 5.64 27.10 0.65
N ASN A 182 6.92 27.44 0.82
CA ASN A 182 7.54 27.49 2.13
C ASN A 182 8.60 28.59 2.19
N ASN A 183 8.29 29.67 2.90
CA ASN A 183 9.18 30.82 3.05
C ASN A 183 10.41 30.53 3.95
N ALA A 184 10.40 29.43 4.70
CA ALA A 184 11.54 29.00 5.51
C ALA A 184 12.56 28.21 4.68
N ALA A 185 12.18 27.68 3.50
CA ALA A 185 13.06 26.92 2.62
C ALA A 185 14.23 27.81 2.15
N GLN A 186 15.45 27.39 2.49
CA GLN A 186 16.69 28.05 2.07
C GLN A 186 17.33 27.34 0.88
N ARG A 187 17.06 26.04 0.74
CA ARG A 187 17.52 25.18 -0.35
C ARG A 187 16.35 24.33 -0.84
N ILE A 188 16.38 23.97 -2.11
CA ILE A 188 15.46 23.00 -2.70
C ILE A 188 16.26 21.84 -3.27
N MET A 189 15.82 20.61 -3.04
CA MET A 189 16.38 19.43 -3.69
C MET A 189 15.33 18.81 -4.61
N TYR A 190 15.58 18.79 -5.91
CA TYR A 190 14.81 17.95 -6.82
C TYR A 190 15.20 16.49 -6.63
N VAL A 191 14.22 15.61 -6.44
CA VAL A 191 14.43 14.20 -6.15
C VAL A 191 13.54 13.34 -7.04
N GLU A 192 14.13 12.27 -7.56
CA GLU A 192 13.41 11.14 -8.15
C GLU A 192 13.66 9.90 -7.31
N THR A 193 12.61 9.26 -6.80
CA THR A 193 12.72 8.04 -6.00
C THR A 193 11.84 6.95 -6.57
N SER A 194 12.45 5.82 -6.92
CA SER A 194 11.74 4.59 -7.25
C SER A 194 11.42 3.85 -5.95
N VAL A 195 10.15 3.47 -5.77
CA VAL A 195 9.67 2.64 -4.65
C VAL A 195 9.21 1.31 -5.22
N SER A 196 9.62 0.21 -4.62
CA SER A 196 9.34 -1.15 -5.10
C SER A 196 8.54 -1.97 -4.09
N TRP A 197 7.61 -2.76 -4.62
CA TRP A 197 6.71 -3.60 -3.84
C TRP A 197 6.36 -4.91 -4.56
N MET A 198 5.79 -5.84 -3.81
CA MET A 198 5.28 -7.11 -4.34
C MET A 198 3.82 -6.96 -4.74
N VAL A 199 3.43 -7.46 -5.92
CA VAL A 199 2.01 -7.59 -6.32
C VAL A 199 1.45 -8.98 -6.02
N GLU A 200 0.14 -9.10 -6.08
CA GLU A 200 -0.62 -10.32 -5.79
C GLU A 200 -0.34 -11.42 -6.82
N THR A 201 -0.31 -12.66 -6.36
CA THR A 201 -0.26 -13.86 -7.20
C THR A 201 -0.89 -15.06 -6.51
N PHE A 202 -1.36 -16.02 -7.30
CA PHE A 202 -1.79 -17.34 -6.85
C PHE A 202 -0.75 -18.42 -7.16
N GLU A 203 0.47 -18.05 -7.56
CA GLU A 203 1.56 -19.02 -7.71
C GLU A 203 1.90 -19.65 -6.36
N ASP A 204 1.78 -20.97 -6.31
CA ASP A 204 2.08 -21.75 -5.12
C ASP A 204 3.59 -21.97 -4.93
N GLY A 205 4.01 -22.24 -3.69
CA GLY A 205 5.40 -22.42 -3.30
C GLY A 205 6.02 -21.25 -2.52
N GLY A 206 7.27 -21.46 -2.09
CA GLY A 206 8.13 -20.43 -1.51
C GLY A 206 8.82 -19.62 -2.61
N LEU A 207 8.17 -18.54 -3.05
CA LEU A 207 8.56 -17.73 -4.22
C LEU A 207 9.83 -16.91 -3.96
N VAL A 208 10.04 -16.45 -2.74
CA VAL A 208 11.25 -15.71 -2.34
C VAL A 208 12.44 -16.66 -2.38
N ARG A 209 12.31 -17.85 -1.77
CA ARG A 209 13.39 -18.85 -1.73
C ARG A 209 13.73 -19.39 -3.12
N SER A 210 12.74 -19.57 -3.99
CA SER A 210 12.94 -20.07 -5.35
C SER A 210 13.41 -18.99 -6.33
N GLY A 211 13.38 -17.71 -5.95
CA GLY A 211 13.67 -16.57 -6.82
C GLY A 211 12.51 -16.19 -7.77
N HIS A 212 11.38 -16.91 -7.71
CA HIS A 212 10.20 -16.62 -8.52
C HIS A 212 9.47 -15.34 -8.10
N ALA A 213 9.70 -14.85 -6.87
CA ALA A 213 9.17 -13.57 -6.39
C ALA A 213 9.48 -12.42 -7.35
N SER A 214 10.65 -12.42 -8.00
CA SER A 214 11.06 -11.39 -8.97
C SER A 214 10.08 -11.14 -10.13
N LYS A 215 9.23 -12.12 -10.47
CA LYS A 215 8.17 -11.95 -11.49
C LYS A 215 7.03 -11.04 -11.04
N TYR A 216 6.90 -10.86 -9.72
CA TYR A 216 5.83 -10.13 -9.05
C TYR A 216 6.37 -8.87 -8.35
N GLU A 217 7.62 -8.53 -8.60
CA GLU A 217 8.20 -7.25 -8.20
C GLU A 217 7.74 -6.16 -9.17
N THR A 218 7.29 -5.04 -8.64
CA THR A 218 7.01 -3.84 -9.43
C THR A 218 7.57 -2.61 -8.73
N SER A 219 7.60 -1.48 -9.45
CA SER A 219 8.03 -0.22 -8.88
C SER A 219 7.39 0.97 -9.56
N LYS A 220 7.36 2.09 -8.85
CA LYS A 220 6.95 3.38 -9.39
C LYS A 220 7.91 4.47 -8.95
N THR A 221 8.16 5.42 -9.85
CA THR A 221 9.04 6.54 -9.60
C THR A 221 8.22 7.76 -9.24
N TYR A 222 8.50 8.34 -8.08
CA TYR A 222 7.92 9.59 -7.64
C TYR A 222 8.91 10.75 -7.82
N LYS A 223 8.38 11.89 -8.27
CA LYS A 223 9.13 13.12 -8.49
C LYS A 223 8.64 14.21 -7.54
N TYR A 224 9.57 14.85 -6.86
CA TYR A 224 9.23 15.87 -5.87
C TYR A 224 10.39 16.81 -5.58
N LEU A 225 10.06 17.94 -4.98
CA LEU A 225 10.98 18.86 -4.35
C LEU A 225 11.02 18.58 -2.85
N LEU A 226 12.21 18.53 -2.26
CA LEU A 226 12.38 18.67 -0.82
C LEU A 226 12.72 20.11 -0.48
N GLU A 227 12.04 20.64 0.53
CA GLU A 227 12.29 21.95 1.10
C GLU A 227 13.24 21.79 2.28
N LEU A 228 14.37 22.49 2.24
CA LEU A 228 15.47 22.28 3.17
C LEU A 228 15.90 23.60 3.82
N ASP A 229 16.35 23.53 5.07
CA ASP A 229 17.10 24.63 5.70
C ASP A 229 18.59 24.63 5.27
N ASN A 230 19.38 25.57 5.79
CA ASN A 230 20.81 25.66 5.48
C ASN A 230 21.65 24.48 6.01
N ASN A 231 21.12 23.71 6.96
CA ASN A 231 21.74 22.53 7.56
C ASN A 231 21.27 21.22 6.90
N TYR A 232 20.54 21.30 5.79
CA TYR A 232 19.96 20.15 5.09
C TYR A 232 18.90 19.38 5.90
N ASN A 233 18.26 20.02 6.89
CA ASN A 233 17.07 19.45 7.51
C ASN A 233 15.87 19.58 6.56
N ILE A 234 15.14 18.48 6.36
CA ILE A 234 13.91 18.46 5.56
C ILE A 234 12.80 19.15 6.36
N LEU A 235 12.30 20.26 5.81
CA LEU A 235 11.20 21.06 6.36
C LEU A 235 9.84 20.66 5.76
N GLY A 236 9.86 20.14 4.54
CA GLY A 236 8.66 19.85 3.75
C GLY A 236 9.02 19.40 2.34
N GLY A 237 8.06 19.52 1.43
CA GLY A 237 8.27 19.21 0.03
C GLY A 237 7.00 19.32 -0.80
N GLU A 238 7.18 19.35 -2.12
CA GLU A 238 6.10 19.50 -3.09
C GLU A 238 6.19 18.44 -4.17
N TRP A 239 5.06 17.79 -4.47
CA TRP A 239 4.97 16.81 -5.54
C TRP A 239 5.09 17.48 -6.92
N LEU A 240 5.67 16.78 -7.88
CA LEU A 240 5.86 17.28 -9.24
C LEU A 240 5.24 16.36 -10.29
N GLU A 241 4.84 16.95 -11.41
CA GLU A 241 4.35 16.24 -12.60
C GLU A 241 3.21 15.26 -12.24
N GLU A 242 3.22 14.04 -12.77
CA GLU A 242 2.24 13.00 -12.49
C GLU A 242 2.15 12.65 -10.99
N SER A 243 3.24 12.83 -10.23
CA SER A 243 3.22 12.60 -8.79
C SER A 243 2.36 13.60 -8.03
N GLN A 244 1.85 14.69 -8.63
CA GLN A 244 0.88 15.59 -7.98
C GLN A 244 -0.50 14.95 -7.80
N SER A 245 -0.89 14.06 -8.72
CA SER A 245 -2.18 13.38 -8.69
C SER A 245 -2.06 11.88 -8.44
N ASP A 246 -0.84 11.33 -8.55
CA ASP A 246 -0.58 9.90 -8.49
C ASP A 246 0.57 9.61 -7.51
N HIS A 247 0.35 9.97 -6.25
CA HIS A 247 1.23 9.70 -5.11
C HIS A 247 0.54 8.80 -4.07
N PRO A 248 1.27 8.19 -3.13
CA PRO A 248 0.66 7.39 -2.07
C PRO A 248 -0.24 8.23 -1.16
N ASP A 249 -1.40 7.70 -0.77
CA ASP A 249 -2.30 8.37 0.20
C ASP A 249 -1.74 8.28 1.63
N PHE A 250 -1.22 7.11 1.98
CA PHE A 250 -0.75 6.83 3.33
C PHE A 250 0.32 5.73 3.35
N LEU A 251 1.10 5.74 4.43
CA LEU A 251 1.98 4.66 4.80
C LEU A 251 1.73 4.25 6.25
N TRP A 252 1.85 2.97 6.55
CA TRP A 252 1.66 2.43 7.88
C TRP A 252 2.46 1.16 8.09
N PHE A 253 2.65 0.77 9.35
CA PHE A 253 3.24 -0.53 9.67
C PHE A 253 2.62 -1.10 10.95
N PRO A 254 2.51 -2.44 11.05
CA PRO A 254 2.07 -3.10 12.27
C PRO A 254 3.14 -2.99 13.37
N LYS A 255 2.72 -2.81 14.63
CA LYS A 255 3.64 -2.75 15.77
C LYS A 255 4.20 -4.12 16.16
N ALA A 256 3.45 -5.18 15.91
CA ALA A 256 3.80 -6.56 16.22
C ALA A 256 2.94 -7.52 15.40
N ARG A 257 3.32 -8.80 15.42
CA ARG A 257 2.47 -9.92 14.99
C ARG A 257 1.24 -10.04 15.89
N PRO A 258 0.18 -10.76 15.46
CA PRO A 258 -0.93 -11.09 16.34
C PRO A 258 -0.45 -11.84 17.60
N ASP A 259 -1.22 -11.75 18.69
CA ASP A 259 -0.97 -12.58 19.88
C ASP A 259 -1.17 -14.06 19.53
N LEU A 260 -0.25 -14.95 19.91
CA LEU A 260 -0.34 -16.39 19.58
C LEU A 260 -1.65 -17.03 20.06
N SER A 261 -2.25 -16.53 21.14
CA SER A 261 -3.53 -17.03 21.66
C SER A 261 -4.76 -16.56 20.88
N LEU A 262 -4.58 -15.70 19.87
CA LEU A 262 -5.68 -15.17 19.06
C LEU A 262 -6.46 -16.30 18.37
N VAL A 263 -7.78 -16.25 18.55
CA VAL A 263 -8.75 -16.95 17.70
C VAL A 263 -9.63 -15.89 17.05
N THR A 264 -9.65 -15.85 15.72
CA THR A 264 -10.46 -14.87 14.98
C THR A 264 -11.95 -15.13 15.16
N LYS A 265 -12.79 -14.16 14.79
CA LYS A 265 -14.26 -14.32 14.82
C LYS A 265 -14.78 -15.44 13.92
N VAL A 266 -14.02 -15.82 12.88
CA VAL A 266 -14.32 -16.95 12.00
C VAL A 266 -13.78 -18.29 12.52
N GLY A 267 -13.14 -18.30 13.69
CA GLY A 267 -12.66 -19.51 14.37
C GLY A 267 -11.24 -19.93 14.01
N LEU A 268 -10.45 -19.11 13.32
CA LEU A 268 -9.05 -19.42 13.01
C LEU A 268 -8.15 -19.13 14.20
N SER A 269 -7.46 -20.17 14.69
CA SER A 269 -6.43 -20.06 15.73
C SER A 269 -5.09 -19.66 15.10
N TYR A 270 -4.55 -18.50 15.48
CA TYR A 270 -3.23 -18.07 15.00
C TYR A 270 -2.13 -19.04 15.42
N GLN A 271 -2.20 -19.61 16.63
CA GLN A 271 -1.27 -20.66 17.07
C GLN A 271 -1.21 -21.85 16.10
N ASN A 272 -2.37 -22.32 15.65
CA ASN A 272 -2.45 -23.47 14.73
C ASN A 272 -1.92 -23.11 13.34
N VAL A 273 -2.27 -21.92 12.82
CA VAL A 273 -1.74 -21.44 11.53
C VAL A 273 -0.22 -21.24 11.62
N ARG A 274 0.29 -20.72 12.75
CA ARG A 274 1.72 -20.52 12.97
C ARG A 274 2.48 -21.84 13.03
N MET A 275 1.90 -22.89 13.62
CA MET A 275 2.47 -24.25 13.60
C MET A 275 2.62 -24.77 12.16
N LEU A 276 1.57 -24.68 11.34
CA LEU A 276 1.63 -25.09 9.93
C LEU A 276 2.68 -24.27 9.16
N LEU A 277 2.74 -22.96 9.42
CA LEU A 277 3.73 -22.08 8.83
C LEU A 277 5.16 -22.48 9.21
N ASP A 278 5.42 -22.78 10.49
CA ASP A 278 6.74 -23.21 10.95
C ASP A 278 7.19 -24.53 10.33
N MET A 279 6.26 -25.48 10.17
CA MET A 279 6.48 -26.72 9.43
C MET A 279 6.84 -26.42 7.96
N ALA A 280 6.04 -25.59 7.29
CA ALA A 280 6.20 -25.28 5.87
C ALA A 280 7.46 -24.45 5.58
N THR A 281 7.85 -23.56 6.48
CA THR A 281 9.11 -22.80 6.36
C THR A 281 10.32 -23.72 6.50
N LYS A 282 10.26 -24.72 7.39
CA LYS A 282 11.33 -25.71 7.61
C LYS A 282 11.30 -26.87 6.63
N CYS A 283 10.20 -27.03 5.88
CA CYS A 283 9.92 -28.21 5.05
C CYS A 283 10.00 -29.52 5.86
N ALA A 284 9.38 -29.53 7.04
CA ALA A 284 9.44 -30.60 8.03
C ALA A 284 8.07 -30.91 8.64
#